data_AF-A0A6L6CGT3-F1
#
_entry.id   AF-A0A6L6CGT3-F1
#
_cell.length_a   1.000
_cell.length_b   1.000
_cell.length_c   1.000
_cell.angle_alpha   90.00
_cell.angle_beta   90.00
_cell.angle_gamma   90.00
#
_symmetry.space_group_name_H-M   'P 1'
#
loop_
_entity.id
_entity.type
_entity.pdbx_description
1 polymer ?
#
loop_
_entity_poly.entity_id
_entity_poly.type
_entity_poly.pdbx_seq_one_letter_code
_entity_poly.pdbx_strand_id
1 'polypeptide(L)'
;MVKSRPRFPTPAGPNDYGSAIGWTGLSAWLLEGVPADYLAQHLSDYFAEETSGKSVYQGQHFEWFASRSQPEIFTENDVLAVSALSYTLPAQAIRELLEPAQSITLGREIPNALLAECWRVVSAEAPLDLRVCPENWLSSSQSPFRRLYERLKLIHNVGDVAASKLMAAKFPELIPIWDDRVAGLLYDDTENRWWIPMRNLLTKNNGEVSQFLDSLDSGREDFPICTLRRLDVILWMEASARRVSYKVLRSKRQ
;
A
#
# COMPACT_ATOMS: atom_id res chain seq x y z
N MET A 1 20.64 8.04 21.53
CA MET A 1 19.73 7.07 22.16
C MET A 1 19.20 6.14 21.07
N VAL A 2 19.66 4.90 21.03
CA VAL A 2 19.24 3.91 20.02
C VAL A 2 17.84 3.43 20.41
N LYS A 3 16.79 3.91 19.71
CA LYS A 3 15.42 3.44 19.93
C LYS A 3 15.32 1.97 19.51
N SER A 4 14.98 1.10 20.45
CA SER A 4 14.74 -0.32 20.22
C SER A 4 13.59 -0.49 19.24
N ARG A 5 13.80 -1.26 18.16
CA ARG A 5 12.73 -1.65 17.24
C ARG A 5 11.65 -2.43 18.02
N PRO A 6 10.36 -2.24 17.73
CA PRO A 6 9.31 -3.12 18.27
C PRO A 6 9.68 -4.58 18.04
N ARG A 7 9.55 -5.41 19.09
CA ARG A 7 9.66 -6.87 18.96
C ARG A 7 8.41 -7.35 18.23
N PHE A 8 8.62 -7.94 17.07
CA PHE A 8 7.57 -8.66 16.35
C PHE A 8 6.99 -9.78 17.23
N PRO A 9 5.68 -10.05 17.18
CA PRO A 9 5.10 -11.25 17.76
C PRO A 9 5.85 -12.48 17.26
N THR A 10 6.17 -13.40 18.17
CA THR A 10 6.81 -14.68 17.83
C THR A 10 5.80 -15.53 17.05
N PRO A 11 6.16 -16.10 15.88
CA PRO A 11 5.23 -16.93 15.13
C PRO A 11 4.79 -18.16 15.92
N ALA A 12 3.54 -18.57 15.72
CA ALA A 12 3.04 -19.86 16.18
C ALA A 12 3.64 -20.98 15.30
N GLY A 13 4.75 -21.57 15.77
CA GLY A 13 5.22 -22.88 15.32
C GLY A 13 6.55 -22.89 14.55
N PRO A 14 7.32 -24.01 14.61
CA PRO A 14 8.74 -24.01 14.26
C PRO A 14 9.09 -24.17 12.77
N ASN A 15 8.11 -24.33 11.85
CA ASN A 15 8.40 -24.91 10.52
C ASN A 15 8.07 -24.07 9.27
N ASP A 16 7.63 -22.81 9.38
CA ASP A 16 7.31 -22.00 8.17
C ASP A 16 8.16 -20.71 8.05
N TYR A 17 9.37 -20.76 8.58
CA TYR A 17 10.33 -19.66 8.48
C TYR A 17 10.85 -19.54 7.04
N GLY A 18 10.27 -18.61 6.27
CA GLY A 18 10.87 -18.05 5.05
C GLY A 18 10.26 -18.47 3.71
N SER A 19 9.13 -19.17 3.71
CA SER A 19 8.38 -19.46 2.48
C SER A 19 7.53 -18.26 2.07
N ALA A 20 7.63 -17.87 0.80
CA ALA A 20 6.71 -16.92 0.20
C ALA A 20 5.34 -17.60 -0.01
N ILE A 21 4.25 -16.86 0.18
CA ILE A 21 2.88 -17.36 -0.04
C ILE A 21 2.60 -17.45 -1.54
N GLY A 22 3.08 -16.47 -2.31
CA GLY A 22 2.81 -16.37 -3.74
C GLY A 22 1.38 -15.90 -4.06
N TRP A 23 1.20 -15.28 -5.23
CA TRP A 23 -0.13 -14.84 -5.69
C TRP A 23 -1.17 -15.96 -5.79
N THR A 24 -0.76 -17.16 -6.23
CA THR A 24 -1.65 -18.30 -6.43
C THR A 24 -2.17 -18.89 -5.12
N GLY A 25 -1.36 -18.86 -4.06
CA GLY A 25 -1.71 -19.39 -2.74
C GLY A 25 -2.44 -18.41 -1.84
N LEU A 26 -2.40 -17.11 -2.16
CA LEU A 26 -2.85 -16.06 -1.26
C LEU A 26 -4.33 -16.15 -0.86
N SER A 27 -5.22 -16.46 -1.80
CA SER A 27 -6.65 -16.60 -1.50
C SER A 27 -6.93 -17.75 -0.51
N ALA A 28 -6.31 -18.91 -0.73
CA ALA A 28 -6.46 -20.06 0.16
C ALA A 28 -5.82 -19.77 1.53
N TRP A 29 -4.67 -19.08 1.55
CA TRP A 29 -4.04 -18.68 2.80
C TRP A 29 -4.91 -17.75 3.64
N LEU A 30 -5.53 -16.73 3.02
CA LEU A 30 -6.41 -15.79 3.71
C LEU A 30 -7.68 -16.46 4.26
N LEU A 31 -8.32 -17.33 3.48
CA LEU A 31 -9.62 -17.90 3.82
C LEU A 31 -9.53 -19.15 4.72
N GLU A 32 -8.48 -19.95 4.55
CA GLU A 32 -8.39 -21.30 5.14
C GLU A 32 -7.02 -21.59 5.77
N GLY A 33 -5.97 -20.89 5.36
CA GLY A 33 -4.59 -21.20 5.76
C GLY A 33 -4.23 -20.78 7.18
N VAL A 34 -4.94 -19.80 7.75
CA VAL A 34 -4.75 -19.32 9.13
C VAL A 34 -6.10 -18.98 9.78
N PRO A 35 -6.22 -19.04 11.11
CA PRO A 35 -7.44 -18.62 11.79
C PRO A 35 -7.77 -17.13 11.55
N ALA A 36 -9.06 -16.78 11.44
CA ALA A 36 -9.49 -15.39 11.25
C ALA A 36 -8.97 -14.47 12.37
N ASP A 37 -8.99 -14.94 13.62
CA ASP A 37 -8.48 -14.20 14.79
C ASP A 37 -6.98 -13.87 14.67
N TYR A 38 -6.20 -14.70 13.97
CA TYR A 38 -4.78 -14.41 13.71
C TYR A 38 -4.62 -13.20 12.78
N LEU A 39 -5.46 -13.09 11.75
CA LEU A 39 -5.44 -11.96 10.82
C LEU A 39 -6.04 -10.70 11.45
N ALA A 40 -7.09 -10.84 12.26
CA ALA A 40 -7.63 -9.75 13.07
C ALA A 40 -6.58 -9.21 14.05
N GLN A 41 -5.77 -10.09 14.66
CA GLN A 41 -4.68 -9.67 15.54
C GLN A 41 -3.63 -8.84 14.80
N HIS A 42 -3.31 -9.15 13.53
CA HIS A 42 -2.42 -8.30 12.72
C HIS A 42 -2.97 -6.88 12.56
N LEU A 43 -4.28 -6.72 12.35
CA LEU A 43 -4.92 -5.41 12.25
C LEU A 43 -4.90 -4.70 13.61
N SER A 44 -5.34 -5.38 14.68
CA SER A 44 -5.38 -4.83 16.04
C SER A 44 -4.00 -4.40 16.53
N ASP A 45 -2.96 -5.20 16.29
CA ASP A 45 -1.58 -4.86 16.64
C ASP A 45 -1.07 -3.65 15.84
N TYR A 46 -1.41 -3.56 14.56
CA TYR A 46 -0.98 -2.47 13.69
C TYR A 46 -1.62 -1.14 14.07
N PHE A 47 -2.92 -1.14 14.40
CA PHE A 47 -3.70 0.06 14.73
C PHE A 47 -3.80 0.35 16.24
N ALA A 48 -3.02 -0.33 17.07
CA ALA A 48 -3.06 -0.17 18.52
C ALA A 48 -2.69 1.24 18.98
N GLU A 49 -3.54 1.83 19.84
CA GLU A 49 -3.24 3.11 20.49
C GLU A 49 -2.11 3.01 21.52
N GLU A 50 -1.42 4.14 21.73
CA GLU A 50 -0.36 4.26 22.73
C GLU A 50 -0.96 4.38 24.14
N THR A 51 -1.56 3.30 24.63
CA THR A 51 -2.20 3.27 25.97
C THR A 51 -1.45 2.41 26.98
N SER A 52 -0.39 1.69 26.58
CA SER A 52 0.16 0.59 27.41
C SER A 52 1.68 0.37 27.35
N GLY A 53 2.48 1.41 27.05
CA GLY A 53 3.95 1.29 27.03
C GLY A 53 4.51 0.31 25.97
N LYS A 54 3.64 -0.23 25.11
CA LYS A 54 4.00 -0.95 23.90
C LYS A 54 4.41 0.04 22.83
N SER A 55 5.47 -0.27 22.11
CA SER A 55 5.85 0.44 20.88
C SER A 55 4.73 0.27 19.85
N VAL A 56 4.06 1.36 19.50
CA VAL A 56 3.04 1.38 18.43
C VAL A 56 3.67 1.47 17.04
N TYR A 57 2.96 0.97 16.02
CA TYR A 57 3.40 1.12 14.63
C TYR A 57 3.09 2.52 14.13
N GLN A 58 4.13 3.27 13.75
CA GLN A 58 3.97 4.64 13.24
C GLN A 58 3.10 4.71 11.97
N GLY A 59 3.03 3.61 11.21
CA GLY A 59 2.22 3.50 10.01
C GLY A 59 0.71 3.58 10.24
N GLN A 60 0.23 3.49 11.48
CA GLN A 60 -1.18 3.69 11.83
C GLN A 60 -1.68 5.13 11.63
N HIS A 61 -0.75 6.08 11.46
CA HIS A 61 -1.05 7.49 11.20
C HIS A 61 -1.23 7.78 9.70
N PHE A 62 -1.02 6.80 8.82
CA PHE A 62 -1.11 6.98 7.36
C PHE A 62 -2.45 7.58 6.94
N GLU A 63 -3.55 6.97 7.38
CA GLU A 63 -4.92 7.37 7.04
C GLU A 63 -5.25 8.76 7.59
N TRP A 64 -4.72 9.09 8.77
CA TRP A 64 -4.90 10.41 9.40
C TRP A 64 -4.27 11.52 8.56
N PHE A 65 -3.06 11.31 8.05
CA PHE A 65 -2.41 12.27 7.16
C PHE A 65 -3.07 12.29 5.77
N ALA A 66 -3.29 11.13 5.16
CA ALA A 66 -3.88 11.02 3.82
C ALA A 66 -5.26 11.71 3.71
N SER A 67 -6.13 11.53 4.71
CA SER A 67 -7.46 12.17 4.75
C SER A 67 -7.46 13.70 4.85
N ARG A 68 -6.32 14.31 5.21
CA ARG A 68 -6.15 15.77 5.28
C ARG A 68 -5.47 16.34 4.04
N SER A 69 -5.14 15.49 3.08
CA SER A 69 -4.53 15.88 1.83
C SER A 69 -5.56 16.44 0.86
N GLN A 70 -5.15 17.37 -0.01
CA GLN A 70 -6.01 17.85 -1.08
C GLN A 70 -6.08 16.80 -2.20
N PRO A 71 -7.26 16.49 -2.77
CA PRO A 71 -7.40 15.41 -3.76
C PRO A 71 -6.49 15.61 -4.99
N GLU A 72 -6.59 16.76 -5.66
CA GLU A 72 -6.01 16.97 -7.00
C GLU A 72 -4.53 17.39 -7.02
N ILE A 73 -3.93 17.67 -5.87
CA ILE A 73 -2.53 18.12 -5.77
C ILE A 73 -1.81 17.40 -4.63
N PHE A 74 -0.52 17.10 -4.78
CA PHE A 74 0.32 16.65 -3.68
C PHE A 74 0.53 17.78 -2.68
N THR A 75 0.44 17.45 -1.39
CA THR A 75 0.59 18.34 -0.25
C THR A 75 1.57 17.76 0.75
N GLU A 76 1.92 18.54 1.77
CA GLU A 76 2.76 18.11 2.88
C GLU A 76 2.15 16.91 3.61
N ASN A 77 0.82 16.79 3.62
CA ASN A 77 0.13 15.66 4.21
C ASN A 77 0.41 14.34 3.48
N ASP A 78 0.61 14.35 2.15
CA ASP A 78 1.02 13.13 1.43
C ASP A 78 2.43 12.70 1.82
N VAL A 79 3.33 13.67 2.01
CA VAL A 79 4.70 13.42 2.46
C VAL A 79 4.71 12.83 3.86
N LEU A 80 3.87 13.36 4.76
CA LEU A 80 3.72 12.84 6.12
C LEU A 80 3.07 11.46 6.15
N ALA A 81 2.08 11.19 5.29
CA ALA A 81 1.48 9.87 5.13
C ALA A 81 2.52 8.83 4.71
N VAL A 82 3.29 9.11 3.65
CA VAL A 82 4.37 8.22 3.19
C VAL A 82 5.44 8.01 4.27
N SER A 83 5.75 9.07 5.04
CA SER A 83 6.70 8.99 6.17
C SER A 83 6.20 8.09 7.29
N ALA A 84 4.90 8.08 7.58
CA ALA A 84 4.30 7.17 8.55
C ALA A 84 4.54 5.69 8.17
N LEU A 85 4.54 5.38 6.88
CA LEU A 85 4.86 4.04 6.33
C LEU A 85 6.37 3.75 6.26
N SER A 86 7.16 4.40 7.12
CA SER A 86 8.61 4.23 7.25
C SER A 86 9.39 4.49 5.96
N TYR A 87 8.91 5.40 5.11
CA TYR A 87 9.60 5.82 3.89
C TYR A 87 9.87 7.33 3.92
N THR A 88 11.14 7.73 3.87
CA THR A 88 11.53 9.15 3.82
C THR A 88 11.76 9.57 2.38
N LEU A 89 10.94 10.50 1.88
CA LEU A 89 11.16 11.14 0.60
C LEU A 89 12.34 12.12 0.68
N PRO A 90 13.27 12.11 -0.30
CA PRO A 90 14.34 13.11 -0.36
C PRO A 90 13.79 14.53 -0.53
N ALA A 91 14.47 15.53 0.04
CA ALA A 91 14.04 16.92 -0.02
C ALA A 91 13.80 17.44 -1.46
N GLN A 92 14.64 17.01 -2.41
CA GLN A 92 14.48 17.32 -3.83
C GLN A 92 13.17 16.76 -4.40
N ALA A 93 12.82 15.51 -4.05
CA ALA A 93 11.58 14.88 -4.47
C ALA A 93 10.35 15.58 -3.86
N ILE A 94 10.45 15.96 -2.58
CA ILE A 94 9.39 16.71 -1.89
C ILE A 94 9.16 18.04 -2.61
N ARG A 95 10.22 18.80 -2.92
CA ARG A 95 10.11 20.04 -3.69
C ARG A 95 9.42 19.81 -5.02
N GLU A 96 9.85 18.81 -5.80
CA GLU A 96 9.25 18.50 -7.11
C GLU A 96 7.77 18.08 -7.02
N LEU A 97 7.36 17.39 -5.95
CA LEU A 97 5.96 17.01 -5.70
C LEU A 97 5.08 18.22 -5.34
N LEU A 98 5.61 19.12 -4.51
CA LEU A 98 4.88 20.28 -4.00
C LEU A 98 4.97 21.49 -4.93
N GLU A 99 5.71 21.40 -6.05
CA GLU A 99 5.76 22.49 -7.02
C GLU A 99 4.36 22.72 -7.64
N PRO A 100 3.95 24.00 -7.80
CA PRO A 100 2.64 24.33 -8.38
C PRO A 100 2.47 23.70 -9.76
N ALA A 101 1.26 23.27 -10.09
CA ALA A 101 0.92 22.67 -11.40
C ALA A 101 1.24 23.58 -12.60
N GLN A 102 1.47 24.87 -12.38
CA GLN A 102 1.82 25.88 -13.38
C GLN A 102 3.34 26.04 -13.57
N SER A 103 4.17 25.34 -12.78
CA SER A 103 5.63 25.31 -12.94
C SER A 103 5.98 24.63 -14.27
N ILE A 104 6.34 25.44 -15.28
CA ILE A 104 6.69 24.94 -16.62
C ILE A 104 8.04 24.21 -16.52
N THR A 105 7.98 22.89 -16.36
CA THR A 105 9.13 22.05 -16.71
C THR A 105 8.98 21.67 -18.18
N LEU A 106 9.75 22.31 -19.06
CA LEU A 106 9.71 22.10 -20.51
C LEU A 106 9.65 20.59 -20.85
N GLY A 107 8.51 20.17 -21.43
CA GLY A 107 8.32 18.84 -22.02
C GLY A 107 8.09 17.66 -21.05
N ARG A 108 7.80 17.90 -19.76
CA ARG A 108 7.47 16.81 -18.81
C ARG A 108 6.05 16.98 -18.27
N GLU A 109 5.28 15.90 -18.23
CA GLU A 109 4.01 15.87 -17.49
C GLU A 109 4.27 16.24 -16.02
N ILE A 110 3.45 17.08 -15.41
CA ILE A 110 3.64 17.49 -14.02
C ILE A 110 2.82 16.53 -13.14
N PRO A 111 3.37 15.96 -12.04
CA PRO A 111 2.62 15.02 -11.19
C PRO A 111 1.24 15.54 -10.76
N ASN A 112 1.15 16.81 -10.39
CA ASN A 112 -0.13 17.45 -10.02
C ASN A 112 -1.13 17.55 -11.17
N ALA A 113 -0.68 17.73 -12.42
CA ALA A 113 -1.57 17.73 -13.59
C ALA A 113 -2.14 16.32 -13.88
N LEU A 114 -1.30 15.28 -13.76
CA LEU A 114 -1.73 13.90 -13.90
C LEU A 114 -2.65 13.46 -12.75
N LEU A 115 -2.38 13.93 -11.53
CA LEU A 115 -3.23 13.66 -10.37
C LEU A 115 -4.62 14.31 -10.54
N ALA A 116 -4.69 15.56 -10.99
CA ALA A 116 -5.96 16.20 -11.35
C ALA A 116 -6.70 15.43 -12.46
N GLU A 117 -5.98 14.91 -13.46
CA GLU A 117 -6.56 14.07 -14.51
C GLU A 117 -7.16 12.77 -13.95
N CYS A 118 -6.46 12.10 -13.00
CA CYS A 118 -6.99 10.92 -12.31
C CYS A 118 -8.32 11.25 -11.60
N TRP A 119 -8.38 12.34 -10.84
CA TRP A 119 -9.59 12.74 -10.12
C TRP A 119 -10.75 13.14 -11.04
N ARG A 120 -10.45 13.76 -12.19
CA ARG A 120 -11.48 14.02 -13.22
C ARG A 120 -12.10 12.72 -13.74
N VAL A 121 -11.28 11.69 -13.95
CA VAL A 121 -11.75 10.36 -14.39
C VAL A 121 -12.57 9.67 -13.30
N VAL A 122 -12.11 9.68 -12.05
CA VAL A 122 -12.88 9.16 -10.90
C VAL A 122 -14.23 9.86 -10.78
N SER A 123 -14.24 11.19 -10.88
CA SER A 123 -15.47 11.98 -10.72
C SER A 123 -16.49 11.75 -11.85
N ALA A 124 -16.04 11.28 -13.02
CA ALA A 124 -16.88 11.13 -14.21
C ALA A 124 -17.44 9.72 -14.42
N GLU A 125 -16.68 8.68 -14.06
CA GLU A 125 -16.97 7.32 -14.52
C GLU A 125 -17.43 6.35 -13.42
N ALA A 126 -16.82 6.36 -12.23
CA ALA A 126 -17.00 5.26 -11.27
C ALA A 126 -16.49 5.58 -9.85
N PRO A 127 -16.94 4.83 -8.82
CA PRO A 127 -16.43 4.98 -7.46
C PRO A 127 -14.94 4.63 -7.36
N LEU A 128 -14.28 5.27 -6.40
CA LEU A 128 -12.89 5.04 -6.02
C LEU A 128 -12.78 3.71 -5.28
N ASP A 129 -12.83 2.59 -5.99
CA ASP A 129 -12.75 1.25 -5.42
C ASP A 129 -12.13 0.26 -6.43
N LEU A 130 -11.01 -0.37 -6.03
CA LEU A 130 -10.26 -1.31 -6.85
C LEU A 130 -11.10 -2.49 -7.36
N ARG A 131 -12.15 -2.88 -6.65
CA ARG A 131 -13.02 -4.02 -6.98
C ARG A 131 -13.91 -3.75 -8.18
N VAL A 132 -14.30 -2.48 -8.38
CA VAL A 132 -15.33 -2.09 -9.35
C VAL A 132 -14.84 -1.06 -10.37
N CYS A 133 -13.65 -0.48 -10.20
CA CYS A 133 -13.12 0.49 -11.16
C CYS A 133 -13.02 -0.09 -12.58
N PRO A 134 -13.06 0.73 -13.64
CA PRO A 134 -12.81 0.26 -15.00
C PRO A 134 -11.45 -0.44 -15.15
N GLU A 135 -11.42 -1.62 -15.79
CA GLU A 135 -10.18 -2.41 -15.91
C GLU A 135 -9.06 -1.67 -16.66
N ASN A 136 -9.44 -0.83 -17.64
CA ASN A 136 -8.51 0.00 -18.39
C ASN A 136 -7.79 1.04 -17.53
N TRP A 137 -8.31 1.42 -16.35
CA TRP A 137 -7.57 2.26 -15.41
C TRP A 137 -6.33 1.55 -14.86
N LEU A 138 -6.34 0.22 -14.80
CA LEU A 138 -5.25 -0.59 -14.24
C LEU A 138 -4.30 -1.11 -15.32
N SER A 139 -4.84 -1.52 -16.48
CA SER A 139 -4.10 -2.25 -17.51
C SER A 139 -3.57 -1.36 -18.66
N SER A 140 -4.21 -0.22 -18.92
CA SER A 140 -3.86 0.63 -20.07
C SER A 140 -2.67 1.53 -19.79
N SER A 141 -1.73 1.61 -20.73
CA SER A 141 -0.65 2.62 -20.71
C SER A 141 -1.18 4.05 -20.83
N GLN A 142 -2.38 4.24 -21.38
CA GLN A 142 -3.02 5.55 -21.50
C GLN A 142 -3.80 5.94 -20.23
N SER A 143 -3.92 5.03 -19.26
CA SER A 143 -4.57 5.32 -17.98
C SER A 143 -3.88 6.50 -17.29
N PRO A 144 -4.62 7.49 -16.77
CA PRO A 144 -4.04 8.58 -16.00
C PRO A 144 -3.34 8.05 -14.73
N PHE A 145 -3.84 6.97 -14.13
CA PHE A 145 -3.20 6.32 -12.98
C PHE A 145 -1.85 5.71 -13.36
N ARG A 146 -1.77 5.03 -14.51
CA ARG A 146 -0.50 4.44 -14.95
C ARG A 146 0.51 5.52 -15.31
N ARG A 147 0.08 6.57 -16.01
CA ARG A 147 0.92 7.74 -16.33
C ARG A 147 1.42 8.43 -15.07
N LEU A 148 0.55 8.66 -14.07
CA LEU A 148 0.95 9.21 -12.78
C LEU A 148 1.99 8.32 -12.09
N TYR A 149 1.76 7.02 -12.02
CA TYR A 149 2.68 6.07 -11.40
C TYR A 149 4.09 6.13 -12.03
N GLU A 150 4.16 6.04 -13.37
CA GLU A 150 5.45 6.11 -14.07
C GLU A 150 6.08 7.49 -13.94
N ARG A 151 5.29 8.56 -13.92
CA ARG A 151 5.81 9.91 -13.78
C ARG A 151 6.42 10.16 -12.40
N LEU A 152 5.79 9.63 -11.35
CA LEU A 152 6.32 9.68 -9.98
C LEU A 152 7.68 9.00 -9.89
N LYS A 153 7.85 7.85 -10.57
CA LYS A 153 9.14 7.11 -10.60
C LYS A 153 10.28 7.86 -11.27
N LEU A 154 9.97 8.86 -12.10
CA LEU A 154 10.98 9.73 -12.73
C LEU A 154 11.43 10.88 -11.83
N ILE A 155 10.77 11.09 -10.68
CA ILE A 155 11.24 12.04 -9.66
C ILE A 155 12.49 11.44 -9.01
N HIS A 156 13.52 12.27 -8.83
CA HIS A 156 14.81 11.83 -8.30
C HIS A 156 14.64 11.05 -6.98
N ASN A 157 15.12 9.80 -6.95
CA ASN A 157 15.05 8.89 -5.80
C ASN A 157 13.62 8.53 -5.31
N VAL A 158 12.62 8.66 -6.18
CA VAL A 158 11.30 8.08 -6.00
C VAL A 158 11.25 6.78 -6.81
N GLY A 159 11.38 5.64 -6.14
CA GLY A 159 11.23 4.32 -6.78
C GLY A 159 9.80 3.79 -6.70
N ASP A 160 9.62 2.52 -7.08
CA ASP A 160 8.30 1.85 -7.11
C ASP A 160 7.55 1.93 -5.78
N VAL A 161 8.26 1.70 -4.66
CA VAL A 161 7.71 1.74 -3.29
C VAL A 161 7.20 3.14 -2.91
N ALA A 162 7.95 4.18 -3.29
CA ALA A 162 7.58 5.55 -2.97
C ALA A 162 6.37 5.98 -3.80
N ALA A 163 6.39 5.68 -5.10
CA ALA A 163 5.31 5.98 -6.03
C ALA A 163 4.01 5.28 -5.61
N SER A 164 4.05 4.00 -5.22
CA SER A 164 2.85 3.29 -4.76
C SER A 164 2.29 3.87 -3.47
N LYS A 165 3.14 4.23 -2.49
CA LYS A 165 2.69 4.84 -1.23
C LYS A 165 2.07 6.24 -1.45
N LEU A 166 2.65 7.04 -2.34
CA LEU A 166 2.09 8.34 -2.73
C LEU A 166 0.72 8.19 -3.40
N MET A 167 0.59 7.23 -4.32
CA MET A 167 -0.69 6.98 -4.98
C MET A 167 -1.74 6.40 -4.03
N ALA A 168 -1.37 5.50 -3.13
CA ALA A 168 -2.27 4.97 -2.11
C ALA A 168 -2.74 6.06 -1.13
N ALA A 169 -1.92 7.08 -0.85
CA ALA A 169 -2.36 8.23 -0.03
C ALA A 169 -3.46 9.04 -0.74
N LYS A 170 -3.43 9.12 -2.07
CA LYS A 170 -4.46 9.79 -2.88
C LYS A 170 -5.68 8.92 -3.15
N PHE A 171 -5.46 7.62 -3.28
CA PHE A 171 -6.46 6.67 -3.75
C PHE A 171 -6.49 5.43 -2.86
N PRO A 172 -6.80 5.55 -1.55
CA PRO A 172 -6.62 4.47 -0.56
C PRO A 172 -7.48 3.23 -0.81
N GLU A 173 -8.61 3.37 -1.51
CA GLU A 173 -9.50 2.26 -1.87
C GLU A 173 -9.24 1.69 -3.27
N LEU A 174 -8.39 2.36 -4.07
CA LEU A 174 -8.16 2.04 -5.48
C LEU A 174 -6.72 1.59 -5.76
N ILE A 175 -5.71 2.14 -5.08
CA ILE A 175 -4.30 1.85 -5.36
C ILE A 175 -3.66 1.11 -4.17
N PRO A 176 -3.28 -0.17 -4.32
CA PRO A 176 -2.64 -0.93 -3.25
C PRO A 176 -1.22 -0.45 -2.98
N ILE A 177 -0.82 -0.50 -1.70
CA ILE A 177 0.56 -0.22 -1.30
C ILE A 177 1.48 -1.37 -1.74
N TRP A 178 2.53 -1.03 -2.46
CA TRP A 178 3.62 -1.96 -2.78
C TRP A 178 4.87 -1.64 -1.96
N ASP A 179 5.45 -2.66 -1.34
CA ASP A 179 6.66 -2.56 -0.53
C ASP A 179 7.53 -3.80 -0.74
N ASP A 180 8.85 -3.68 -0.57
CA ASP A 180 9.81 -4.78 -0.68
C ASP A 180 9.45 -6.01 0.18
N ARG A 181 8.76 -5.82 1.31
CA ARG A 181 8.28 -6.94 2.15
C ARG A 181 7.13 -7.68 1.50
N VAL A 182 6.12 -6.95 1.03
CA VAL A 182 4.94 -7.51 0.34
C VAL A 182 5.39 -8.20 -0.95
N ALA A 183 6.27 -7.57 -1.74
CA ALA A 183 6.86 -8.17 -2.93
C ALA A 183 7.58 -9.49 -2.63
N GLY A 184 8.32 -9.55 -1.50
CA GLY A 184 8.98 -10.77 -1.06
C GLY A 184 8.01 -11.87 -0.63
N LEU A 185 6.93 -11.51 0.07
CA LEU A 185 5.89 -12.44 0.52
C LEU A 185 5.10 -13.04 -0.64
N LEU A 186 4.82 -12.24 -1.67
CA LEU A 186 4.05 -12.65 -2.84
C LEU A 186 4.91 -13.23 -3.96
N TYR A 187 6.24 -13.29 -3.75
CA TYR A 187 7.21 -13.81 -4.70
C TYR A 187 7.03 -13.26 -6.11
N ASP A 188 6.92 -11.94 -6.22
CA ASP A 188 6.60 -11.32 -7.49
C ASP A 188 7.88 -10.92 -8.23
N ASP A 189 8.13 -11.56 -9.38
CA ASP A 189 9.11 -11.11 -10.38
C ASP A 189 8.46 -10.30 -11.52
N THR A 190 7.14 -10.12 -11.47
CA THR A 190 6.39 -9.36 -12.47
C THR A 190 6.47 -7.87 -12.15
N GLU A 191 7.54 -7.24 -12.61
CA GLU A 191 7.74 -5.80 -12.51
C GLU A 191 6.44 -5.03 -12.87
N ASN A 192 5.90 -4.29 -11.92
CA ASN A 192 4.80 -3.34 -12.08
C ASN A 192 3.43 -3.89 -12.50
N ARG A 193 3.09 -5.13 -12.12
CA ARG A 193 1.79 -5.73 -12.48
C ARG A 193 0.84 -5.96 -11.31
N TRP A 194 1.16 -5.59 -10.07
CA TRP A 194 0.40 -6.01 -8.88
C TRP A 194 -1.03 -5.47 -8.76
N TRP A 195 -1.41 -4.38 -9.44
CA TRP A 195 -2.78 -3.84 -9.37
C TRP A 195 -3.83 -4.85 -9.87
N ILE A 196 -3.56 -5.55 -10.98
CA ILE A 196 -4.49 -6.54 -11.55
C ILE A 196 -4.59 -7.81 -10.69
N PRO A 197 -3.49 -8.46 -10.25
CA PRO A 197 -3.53 -9.55 -9.28
C PRO A 197 -4.27 -9.18 -8.00
N MET A 198 -4.06 -7.96 -7.47
CA MET A 198 -4.77 -7.50 -6.26
C MET A 198 -6.27 -7.34 -6.51
N ARG A 199 -6.67 -6.72 -7.63
CA ARG A 199 -8.08 -6.67 -8.03
C ARG A 199 -8.65 -8.08 -8.14
N ASN A 200 -7.99 -8.96 -8.88
CA ASN A 200 -8.44 -10.32 -9.12
C ASN A 200 -8.62 -11.09 -7.81
N LEU A 201 -7.70 -10.94 -6.85
CA LEU A 201 -7.85 -11.52 -5.51
C LEU A 201 -9.13 -11.03 -4.83
N LEU A 202 -9.41 -9.73 -4.87
CA LEU A 202 -10.53 -9.11 -4.19
C LEU A 202 -11.88 -9.38 -4.87
N THR A 203 -11.91 -9.63 -6.18
CA THR A 203 -13.14 -9.83 -6.96
C THR A 203 -13.46 -11.29 -7.29
N LYS A 204 -12.46 -12.19 -7.21
CA LYS A 204 -12.64 -13.62 -7.50
C LYS A 204 -13.68 -14.24 -6.56
N ASN A 205 -14.37 -15.28 -7.06
CA ASN A 205 -15.41 -16.02 -6.34
C ASN A 205 -16.45 -15.10 -5.69
N ASN A 206 -16.98 -14.14 -6.46
CA ASN A 206 -17.97 -13.17 -5.96
C ASN A 206 -17.48 -12.34 -4.75
N GLY A 207 -16.17 -12.12 -4.64
CA GLY A 207 -15.56 -11.28 -3.63
C GLY A 207 -15.45 -11.91 -2.25
N GLU A 208 -15.38 -13.24 -2.13
CA GLU A 208 -15.18 -13.96 -0.87
C GLU A 208 -14.05 -13.38 -0.01
N VAL A 209 -12.88 -13.11 -0.60
CA VAL A 209 -11.75 -12.50 0.12
C VAL A 209 -12.10 -11.10 0.62
N SER A 210 -12.79 -10.29 -0.18
CA SER A 210 -13.20 -8.95 0.24
C SER A 210 -14.19 -8.99 1.40
N GLN A 211 -15.19 -9.86 1.32
CA GLN A 211 -16.18 -10.07 2.38
C GLN A 211 -15.52 -10.56 3.67
N PHE A 212 -14.57 -11.49 3.55
CA PHE A 212 -13.78 -11.97 4.68
C PHE A 212 -12.97 -10.83 5.31
N LEU A 213 -12.22 -10.06 4.52
CA LEU A 213 -11.45 -8.93 5.04
C LEU A 213 -12.35 -7.88 5.72
N ASP A 214 -13.51 -7.57 5.14
CA ASP A 214 -14.46 -6.61 5.72
C ASP A 214 -15.12 -7.12 7.01
N SER A 215 -15.13 -8.44 7.24
CA SER A 215 -15.61 -9.03 8.49
C SER A 215 -14.58 -8.98 9.64
N LEU A 216 -13.30 -8.70 9.34
CA LEU A 216 -12.26 -8.62 10.35
C LEU A 216 -12.32 -7.29 11.09
N ASP A 217 -12.37 -7.37 12.42
CA ASP A 217 -12.25 -6.20 13.28
C ASP A 217 -10.84 -5.60 13.18
N SER A 218 -10.76 -4.29 12.91
CA SER A 218 -9.51 -3.55 12.90
C SER A 218 -9.07 -3.08 14.29
N GLY A 219 -9.91 -3.22 15.31
CA GLY A 219 -9.64 -2.74 16.68
C GLY A 219 -9.60 -1.21 16.77
N ARG A 220 -10.20 -0.51 15.79
CA ARG A 220 -10.13 0.93 15.62
C ARG A 220 -11.52 1.50 15.35
N GLU A 221 -12.00 2.36 16.25
CA GLU A 221 -13.36 2.93 16.20
C GLU A 221 -13.38 4.37 15.65
N ASP A 222 -12.27 5.10 15.69
CA ASP A 222 -12.19 6.52 15.33
C ASP A 222 -12.22 6.78 13.81
N PHE A 223 -11.84 5.79 12.98
CA PHE A 223 -11.87 5.91 11.53
C PHE A 223 -12.09 4.55 10.82
N PRO A 224 -12.95 4.48 9.80
CA PRO A 224 -13.16 3.26 9.04
C PRO A 224 -11.93 2.91 8.20
N ILE A 225 -11.39 1.71 8.38
CA ILE A 225 -10.35 1.16 7.49
C ILE A 225 -11.05 0.53 6.28
N CYS A 226 -10.55 0.76 5.06
CA CYS A 226 -11.12 0.15 3.86
C CYS A 226 -10.59 -1.27 3.62
N THR A 227 -11.31 -2.07 2.81
CA THR A 227 -10.95 -3.46 2.47
C THR A 227 -9.52 -3.58 1.96
N LEU A 228 -9.14 -2.71 1.02
CA LEU A 228 -7.80 -2.70 0.43
C LEU A 228 -6.72 -2.42 1.48
N ARG A 229 -7.00 -1.50 2.40
CA ARG A 229 -6.05 -1.16 3.45
C ARG A 229 -5.91 -2.26 4.50
N ARG A 230 -6.99 -2.97 4.83
CA ARG A 230 -6.92 -4.19 5.67
C ARG A 230 -5.97 -5.21 5.04
N LEU A 231 -6.10 -5.45 3.73
CA LEU A 231 -5.22 -6.36 3.00
C LEU A 231 -3.76 -5.89 3.03
N ASP A 232 -3.49 -4.61 2.73
CA ASP A 232 -2.14 -4.05 2.73
C ASP A 232 -1.46 -4.23 4.10
N VAL A 233 -2.19 -3.98 5.20
CA VAL A 233 -1.68 -4.16 6.58
C VAL A 233 -1.42 -5.64 6.88
N ILE A 234 -2.38 -6.53 6.59
CA ILE A 234 -2.24 -7.96 6.85
C ILE A 234 -1.01 -8.53 6.12
N LEU A 235 -0.86 -8.22 4.82
CA LEU A 235 0.27 -8.69 4.03
C LEU A 235 1.61 -8.16 4.58
N TRP A 236 1.64 -6.89 4.98
CA TRP A 236 2.85 -6.29 5.54
C TRP A 236 3.20 -6.88 6.91
N MET A 237 2.22 -7.07 7.79
CA MET A 237 2.40 -7.66 9.12
C MET A 237 2.88 -9.12 9.00
N GLU A 238 2.29 -9.89 8.09
CA GLU A 238 2.70 -11.26 7.81
C GLU A 238 4.14 -11.32 7.26
N ALA A 239 4.45 -10.52 6.26
CA ALA A 239 5.80 -10.45 5.69
C ALA A 239 6.83 -10.05 6.76
N SER A 240 6.44 -9.17 7.68
CA SER A 240 7.25 -8.72 8.82
C SER A 240 7.50 -9.85 9.83
N ALA A 241 6.45 -10.60 10.19
CA ALA A 241 6.54 -11.75 11.09
C ALA A 241 7.44 -12.85 10.50
N ARG A 242 7.29 -13.15 9.21
CA ARG A 242 8.14 -14.12 8.48
C ARG A 242 9.55 -13.59 8.19
N ARG A 243 9.82 -12.29 8.43
CA ARG A 243 11.08 -11.60 8.11
C ARG A 243 11.48 -11.74 6.64
N VAL A 244 10.49 -11.74 5.75
CA VAL A 244 10.71 -11.84 4.30
C VAL A 244 10.92 -10.45 3.72
N SER A 245 11.87 -10.33 2.79
CA SER A 245 12.10 -9.11 2.02
C SER A 245 12.67 -9.48 0.66
N TYR A 246 12.12 -8.86 -0.39
CA TYR A 246 12.55 -9.08 -1.77
C TYR A 246 14.06 -8.86 -1.96
N LYS A 247 14.64 -7.84 -1.31
CA LYS A 247 16.09 -7.56 -1.35
C LYS A 247 16.94 -8.72 -0.81
N VAL A 248 16.45 -9.42 0.21
CA VAL A 248 17.13 -10.58 0.81
C VAL A 248 16.98 -11.83 -0.09
N LEU A 249 15.85 -11.99 -0.76
CA LEU A 249 15.62 -13.09 -1.70
C LEU A 249 16.46 -12.94 -2.98
N ARG A 250 16.61 -11.70 -3.48
CA ARG A 250 17.41 -11.41 -4.68
C ARG A 250 18.92 -11.56 -4.45
N SER A 251 19.43 -11.21 -3.26
CA SER A 251 20.87 -11.33 -2.95
C SER A 251 21.33 -12.78 -2.75
N LYS A 252 20.45 -13.70 -2.38
CA LYS A 252 20.76 -15.15 -2.30
C LYS A 252 20.85 -15.84 -3.67
N ARG A 253 20.57 -15.13 -4.76
CA ARG A 253 20.58 -15.64 -6.14
C ARG A 253 21.80 -15.19 -6.96
N GLN A 254 22.67 -14.34 -6.40
CA GLN A 254 23.97 -13.97 -6.98
C GLN A 254 25.09 -14.73 -6.25
#